data_AF-A0A657AZB3-F1
#
_entry.id   AF-A0A657AZB3-F1
#
_cell.length_a   1.000
_cell.length_b   1.000
_cell.length_c   1.000
_cell.angle_alpha   90.00
_cell.angle_beta   90.00
_cell.angle_gamma   90.00
#
_symmetry.space_group_name_H-M   'P 1'
#
loop_
_entity.id
_entity.type
_entity.pdbx_description
1 polymer ?
#
loop_
_entity_poly.entity_id
_entity_poly.type
_entity_poly.pdbx_seq_one_letter_code
_entity_poly.pdbx_strand_id
1 'polypeptide(L)'
;MSTEARLEALVDKKFILSELAGIFLDAHEFIASLRSSNQSQQIQLGEEVNNHLAPDSLGPLVRNQLKDAFAVVAESQRALKMRFGHGVL
;
A
#
# COMPACT_ATOMS: atom_id res chain seq x y z
N MET A 1 13.62 -9.97 2.07
CA MET A 1 13.56 -8.91 1.03
C MET A 1 12.36 -8.03 1.34
N SER A 2 12.53 -6.71 1.31
CA SER A 2 11.47 -5.74 1.62
C SER A 2 10.47 -5.58 0.45
N THR A 3 9.42 -4.76 0.61
CA THR A 3 8.48 -4.47 -0.49
C THR A 3 9.17 -3.73 -1.63
N GLU A 4 10.01 -2.77 -1.28
CA GLU A 4 10.81 -1.94 -2.18
C GLU A 4 11.72 -2.82 -3.02
N ALA A 5 12.54 -3.65 -2.36
CA ALA A 5 13.45 -4.57 -3.05
C ALA A 5 12.72 -5.60 -3.93
N ARG A 6 11.48 -5.99 -3.57
CA ARG A 6 10.64 -6.83 -4.44
C ARG A 6 10.18 -6.08 -5.70
N LEU A 7 9.80 -4.82 -5.57
CA LEU A 7 9.38 -3.98 -6.70
C LEU A 7 10.57 -3.68 -7.63
N GLU A 8 11.72 -3.33 -7.08
CA GLU A 8 12.96 -3.15 -7.84
C GLU A 8 13.32 -4.39 -8.65
N ALA A 9 13.31 -5.57 -8.03
CA ALA A 9 13.58 -6.83 -8.73
C ALA A 9 12.58 -7.13 -9.86
N LEU A 10 11.32 -6.66 -9.76
CA LEU A 10 10.33 -6.80 -10.83
C LEU A 10 10.57 -5.80 -11.97
N VAL A 11 11.02 -4.58 -11.65
CA VAL A 11 11.42 -3.57 -12.64
C VAL A 11 12.65 -4.05 -13.41
N ASP A 12 13.68 -4.55 -12.72
CA ASP A 12 14.92 -5.07 -13.32
C ASP A 12 14.65 -6.19 -14.32
N LYS A 13 13.71 -7.08 -13.97
CA LYS A 13 13.26 -8.18 -14.83
C LYS A 13 12.24 -7.75 -15.90
N LYS A 14 11.92 -6.46 -15.98
CA LYS A 14 10.95 -5.86 -16.92
C LYS A 14 9.55 -6.47 -16.81
N PHE A 15 9.18 -6.97 -15.62
CA PHE A 15 7.83 -7.47 -15.36
C PHE A 15 6.83 -6.34 -15.13
N ILE A 16 7.29 -5.22 -14.57
CA ILE A 16 6.52 -3.98 -14.39
C ILE A 16 7.36 -2.77 -14.84
N LEU A 17 6.69 -1.66 -15.15
CA LEU A 17 7.34 -0.39 -15.46
C LEU A 17 7.83 0.28 -14.17
N SER A 18 8.93 1.04 -14.26
CA SER A 18 9.49 1.79 -13.12
C SER A 18 8.47 2.80 -12.56
N GLU A 19 7.73 3.48 -13.42
CA GLU A 19 6.66 4.41 -13.02
C GLU A 19 5.57 3.71 -12.18
N LEU A 20 5.15 2.51 -12.59
CA LEU A 20 4.18 1.72 -11.84
C LEU A 20 4.74 1.28 -10.48
N ALA A 21 6.03 0.93 -10.41
CA ALA A 21 6.70 0.61 -9.17
C ALA A 21 6.77 1.82 -8.21
N GLY A 22 7.03 3.02 -8.73
CA GLY A 22 6.99 4.27 -7.94
C GLY A 22 5.61 4.52 -7.36
N ILE A 23 4.56 4.39 -8.17
CA ILE A 23 3.16 4.52 -7.73
C ILE A 23 2.83 3.52 -6.61
N PHE A 24 3.30 2.28 -6.71
CA PHE A 24 3.13 1.29 -5.65
C PHE A 24 3.87 1.66 -4.38
N LEU A 25 5.09 2.18 -4.51
CA LEU A 25 5.92 2.58 -3.39
C LEU A 25 5.27 3.74 -2.63
N ASP A 26 4.83 4.77 -3.33
CA ASP A 26 4.15 5.93 -2.75
C ASP A 26 2.91 5.51 -1.96
N ALA A 27 2.06 4.64 -2.55
CA ALA A 27 0.89 4.11 -1.86
C ALA A 27 1.28 3.25 -0.64
N HIS A 28 2.33 2.43 -0.75
CA HIS A 28 2.82 1.59 0.34
C HIS A 28 3.32 2.43 1.52
N GLU A 29 4.17 3.43 1.24
CA GLU A 29 4.73 4.33 2.24
C GLU A 29 3.65 5.17 2.92
N PHE A 30 2.67 5.67 2.15
CA PHE A 30 1.55 6.42 2.72
C PHE A 30 0.73 5.58 3.71
N ILE A 31 0.36 4.35 3.32
CA ILE A 31 -0.39 3.43 4.19
C ILE A 31 0.46 3.03 5.42
N ALA A 32 1.75 2.76 5.22
CA ALA A 32 2.67 2.40 6.30
C ALA A 32 2.86 3.55 7.31
N SER A 33 2.91 4.80 6.83
CA SER A 33 2.98 6.00 7.67
C SER A 33 1.74 6.14 8.53
N LEU A 34 0.54 6.08 7.93
CA LEU A 34 -0.72 6.14 8.68
C LEU A 34 -0.84 5.04 9.73
N ARG A 35 -0.46 3.81 9.37
CA ARG A 35 -0.44 2.69 10.30
C ARG A 35 0.51 2.95 11.46
N SER A 36 1.73 3.42 11.19
CA SER A 36 2.73 3.71 12.22
C SER A 36 2.26 4.82 13.17
N SER A 37 1.65 5.89 12.63
CA SER A 37 1.05 6.95 13.44
C SER A 37 -0.09 6.44 14.33
N ASN A 38 -1.00 5.62 13.78
CA ASN A 38 -2.11 5.03 14.54
C ASN A 38 -1.60 4.12 15.67
N GLN A 39 -0.62 3.27 15.38
CA GLN A 39 -0.03 2.36 16.36
C GLN A 39 0.73 3.11 17.45
N SER A 40 1.42 4.20 17.09
CA SER A 40 2.06 5.10 18.06
C SER A 40 1.02 5.71 19.02
N GLN A 41 -0.13 6.15 18.49
CA GLN A 41 -1.22 6.67 19.31
C GLN A 41 -1.82 5.59 20.24
N GLN A 42 -2.05 4.37 19.75
CA GLN A 42 -2.52 3.24 20.55
C GLN A 42 -1.57 2.95 21.72
N ILE A 43 -0.26 2.94 21.46
CA ILE A 43 0.77 2.75 22.49
C ILE A 43 0.69 3.86 23.56
N GLN A 44 0.55 5.11 23.14
CA GLN A 44 0.44 6.25 24.07
C GLN A 44 -0.82 6.18 24.94
N LEU A 45 -1.91 5.60 24.42
CA LEU A 45 -3.17 5.42 25.13
C LEU A 45 -3.22 4.12 25.96
N GLY A 46 -2.20 3.26 25.88
CA GLY A 46 -2.19 1.96 26.53
C GLY A 46 -3.15 0.95 25.91
N GLU A 47 -3.57 1.17 24.66
CA GLU A 47 -4.45 0.27 23.91
C GLU A 47 -3.68 -0.88 23.26
N GLU A 48 -4.37 -1.96 22.93
CA GLU A 48 -3.78 -3.07 22.17
C GLU A 48 -3.47 -2.62 20.73
N VAL A 49 -2.19 -2.70 20.36
CA VAL A 49 -1.70 -2.30 19.04
C VAL A 49 -2.29 -3.19 17.96
N ASN A 50 -2.93 -2.57 16.97
CA ASN A 50 -3.55 -3.29 15.85
C ASN A 50 -3.46 -2.47 14.55
N ASN A 51 -4.06 -2.97 13.47
CA ASN A 51 -4.09 -2.28 12.17
C ASN A 51 -5.42 -1.56 11.91
N HIS A 52 -6.34 -1.56 12.87
CA HIS A 52 -7.64 -0.92 12.71
C HIS A 52 -7.47 0.60 12.86
N LEU A 53 -7.80 1.32 11.80
CA LEU A 53 -7.87 2.77 11.74
C LEU A 53 -9.27 3.15 11.29
N ALA A 54 -10.03 3.81 12.15
CA ALA A 54 -11.37 4.29 11.82
C ALA A 54 -11.27 5.41 10.76
N PRO A 55 -11.88 5.30 9.57
CA PRO A 55 -11.77 6.33 8.53
C PRO A 55 -12.29 7.71 8.98
N ASP A 56 -13.22 7.72 9.93
CA ASP A 56 -13.82 8.94 10.47
C ASP A 56 -12.91 9.66 11.49
N SER A 57 -11.85 9.00 11.98
CA SER A 57 -10.82 9.66 12.78
C SER A 57 -9.83 10.47 11.92
N LEU A 58 -9.89 10.33 10.59
CA LEU A 58 -9.04 11.03 9.64
C LEU A 58 -9.71 12.31 9.12
N GLY A 59 -8.89 13.35 8.93
CA GLY A 59 -9.31 14.55 8.21
C GLY A 59 -9.76 14.23 6.77
N PRO A 60 -10.70 15.00 6.19
CA PRO A 60 -11.27 14.71 4.87
C PRO A 60 -10.23 14.52 3.75
N LEU A 61 -9.16 15.32 3.77
CA LEU A 61 -8.07 15.24 2.80
C LEU A 61 -7.31 13.91 2.90
N VAL A 62 -6.87 13.54 4.11
CA VAL A 62 -6.13 12.31 4.37
C VAL A 62 -6.98 11.08 4.04
N ARG A 63 -8.28 11.13 4.37
CA ARG A 63 -9.22 10.06 4.03
C ARG A 63 -9.37 9.89 2.51
N ASN A 64 -9.41 10.98 1.74
CA ASN A 64 -9.45 10.90 0.28
C ASN A 64 -8.15 10.32 -0.27
N GLN A 65 -7.00 10.79 0.22
CA GLN A 65 -5.69 10.26 -0.19
C GLN A 65 -5.53 8.77 0.16
N LEU A 66 -6.09 8.31 1.29
CA LEU A 66 -6.14 6.90 1.64
C LEU A 66 -7.00 6.08 0.68
N LYS A 67 -8.14 6.61 0.24
CA LYS A 67 -8.96 5.96 -0.80
C LYS A 67 -8.20 5.85 -2.11
N ASP A 68 -7.51 6.91 -2.52
CA ASP A 68 -6.73 6.93 -3.76
C ASP A 68 -5.57 5.91 -3.71
N ALA A 69 -4.84 5.86 -2.59
CA ALA A 69 -3.77 4.87 -2.37
C ALA A 69 -4.31 3.43 -2.46
N PHE A 70 -5.46 3.12 -1.85
CA PHE A 70 -6.07 1.80 -1.97
C PHE A 70 -6.56 1.50 -3.38
N ALA A 71 -7.12 2.47 -4.10
CA ALA A 71 -7.56 2.30 -5.48
C ALA A 71 -6.38 1.96 -6.40
N VAL A 72 -5.26 2.67 -6.25
CA VAL A 72 -4.00 2.40 -6.95
C VAL A 72 -3.53 0.97 -6.71
N VAL A 73 -3.45 0.53 -5.44
CA VAL A 73 -3.03 -0.83 -5.09
C VAL A 73 -3.96 -1.86 -5.72
N ALA A 74 -5.28 -1.66 -5.63
CA ALA A 74 -6.28 -2.58 -6.16
C ALA A 74 -6.20 -2.72 -7.69
N GLU A 75 -6.10 -1.60 -8.41
CA GLU A 75 -6.02 -1.60 -9.87
C GLU A 75 -4.73 -2.28 -10.33
N SER A 76 -3.62 -1.98 -9.66
CA SER A 76 -2.33 -2.55 -10.03
C SER A 76 -2.25 -4.05 -9.71
N GLN A 77 -2.84 -4.50 -8.59
CA GLN A 77 -3.03 -5.93 -8.32
C GLN A 77 -3.90 -6.61 -9.37
N ARG A 78 -4.95 -5.93 -9.87
CA ARG A 78 -5.82 -6.43 -10.93
C ARG A 78 -5.05 -6.59 -12.25
N ALA A 79 -4.24 -5.60 -12.62
CA ALA A 79 -3.34 -5.67 -13.78
C ALA A 79 -2.34 -6.83 -13.68
N LEU A 80 -1.71 -7.01 -12.52
CA LEU A 80 -0.81 -8.14 -12.26
C LEU A 80 -1.53 -9.49 -12.36
N LYS A 81 -2.74 -9.62 -11.78
CA LYS A 81 -3.57 -10.83 -11.91
C LYS A 81 -3.92 -11.12 -13.36
N MET A 82 -4.26 -10.12 -14.17
CA MET A 82 -4.51 -10.33 -15.59
C MET A 82 -3.24 -10.76 -16.35
N ARG A 83 -2.08 -10.20 -16.01
CA ARG A 83 -0.83 -10.54 -16.70
C ARG A 83 -0.27 -11.92 -16.33
N PHE A 84 -0.41 -12.34 -15.08
CA PHE A 84 0.24 -13.55 -14.55
C PHE A 84 -0.75 -14.65 -14.08
N GLY A 85 -2.03 -14.32 -13.89
CA GLY A 85 -3.05 -15.24 -13.37
C GLY A 85 -3.63 -16.21 -14.40
N HIS A 86 -3.40 -16.00 -15.69
CA HIS A 86 -3.89 -16.91 -16.75
C HIS A 86 -3.03 -18.19 -16.91
N GLY A 87 -1.99 -18.38 -16.08
CA GLY A 87 -1.11 -19.55 -16.12
C GLY A 87 -1.32 -20.59 -15.01
N VAL A 88 -2.41 -20.50 -14.24
CA VAL A 88 -2.81 -21.52 -13.26
C VAL A 88 -4.05 -22.24 -13.80
N LEU A 89 -3.81 -23.25 -14.65
CA LEU A 89 -4.71 -24.37 -14.98
C LEU A 89 -3.89 -25.66 -14.98
#